data_AF-Q70AG4-F1
#
_entry.id   AF-Q70AG4-F1
#
_cell.length_a   1.000
_cell.length_b   1.000
_cell.length_c   1.000
_cell.angle_alpha   90.00
_cell.angle_beta   90.00
_cell.angle_gamma   90.00
#
_symmetry.space_group_name_H-M   'P 1'
#
loop_
_entity.id
_entity.type
_entity.pdbx_description
1 polymer ?
#
loop_
_entity_poly.entity_id
_entity_poly.type
_entity_poly.pdbx_seq_one_letter_code
_entity_poly.pdbx_strand_id
1 'polypeptide(L)'
;KKLAKKYDAFLASESLIKQIPRILGPGLNKAGKFPSLLTHNENLNTKVDEVKSTIKFQMKKVLCLAVAVGHVKMTEDELVYNVH
;
A
#
# COMPACT_ATOMS: atom_id res chain seq x y z
N LYS A 1 2.91 14.19 -10.74
CA LYS A 1 1.76 13.92 -9.83
C LYS A 1 0.68 12.98 -10.40
N LYS A 2 0.63 12.68 -11.72
CA LYS A 2 -0.35 11.74 -12.30
C LYS A 2 -0.19 10.30 -11.78
N LEU A 3 1.05 9.80 -11.72
CA LEU A 3 1.34 8.42 -11.26
C LEU A 3 0.91 8.17 -9.81
N ALA A 4 1.28 9.06 -8.88
CA ALA A 4 0.91 8.95 -7.46
C ALA A 4 -0.61 9.03 -7.19
N LYS A 5 -1.40 9.60 -8.11
CA LYS A 5 -2.87 9.61 -8.02
C LYS A 5 -3.51 8.37 -8.65
N LYS A 6 -2.84 7.74 -9.64
CA LYS A 6 -3.41 6.64 -10.43
C LYS A 6 -3.30 5.28 -9.72
N TYR A 7 -2.29 5.10 -8.89
CA TYR A 7 -2.03 3.83 -8.19
C TYR A 7 -2.07 4.05 -6.67
N ASP A 8 -2.56 3.06 -5.92
CA ASP A 8 -2.58 3.09 -4.46
C ASP A 8 -1.30 2.56 -3.81
N ALA A 9 -0.68 1.56 -4.41
CA ALA A 9 0.56 0.99 -3.93
C ALA A 9 1.66 1.02 -5.00
N PHE A 10 2.90 1.14 -4.54
CA PHE A 10 4.10 1.04 -5.37
C PHE A 10 5.02 -0.03 -4.79
N LEU A 11 5.61 -0.82 -5.68
CA LEU A 11 6.66 -1.77 -5.35
C LEU A 11 7.97 -1.27 -5.98
N ALA A 12 9.06 -1.31 -5.23
CA ALA A 12 10.36 -0.89 -5.71
C ALA A 12 11.42 -1.94 -5.39
N SER A 13 12.30 -2.23 -6.36
CA SER A 13 13.46 -3.08 -6.13
C SER A 13 14.41 -2.45 -5.12
N GLU A 14 15.21 -3.29 -4.46
CA GLU A 14 16.21 -2.87 -3.48
C GLU A 14 17.22 -1.85 -4.04
N SER A 15 17.57 -1.97 -5.32
CA SER A 15 18.45 -1.02 -6.02
C SER A 15 17.83 0.37 -6.17
N LEU A 16 16.51 0.45 -6.37
CA LEU A 16 15.80 1.70 -6.67
C LEU A 16 15.22 2.38 -5.42
N ILE A 17 14.91 1.62 -4.35
CA ILE A 17 14.24 2.16 -3.16
C ILE A 17 15.06 3.26 -2.46
N LYS A 18 16.39 3.23 -2.57
CA LYS A 18 17.30 4.24 -2.01
C LYS A 18 17.25 5.57 -2.78
N GLN A 19 16.91 5.54 -4.06
CA GLN A 19 16.85 6.75 -4.92
C GLN A 19 15.48 7.43 -4.88
N ILE A 20 14.42 6.67 -4.65
CA ILE A 20 13.02 7.15 -4.66
C ILE A 20 12.76 8.30 -3.67
N PRO A 21 13.25 8.29 -2.41
CA PRO A 21 13.09 9.41 -1.50
C PRO A 21 13.62 10.74 -2.06
N ARG A 22 14.73 10.70 -2.81
CA ARG A 22 15.38 11.90 -3.33
C ARG A 22 14.63 12.49 -4.53
N ILE A 23 14.15 11.63 -5.42
CA ILE A 23 13.54 12.05 -6.70
C ILE A 23 12.03 12.28 -6.54
N LEU A 24 11.35 11.43 -5.78
CA LEU A 24 9.90 11.38 -5.67
C LEU A 24 9.39 11.53 -4.23
N GLY A 25 10.27 11.73 -3.25
CA GLY A 25 9.92 11.85 -1.83
C GLY A 25 8.82 12.87 -1.53
N PRO A 26 8.90 14.13 -2.00
CA PRO A 26 7.86 15.12 -1.70
C PRO A 26 6.49 14.75 -2.28
N GLY A 27 6.47 14.02 -3.39
CA GLY A 27 5.25 13.61 -4.08
C GLY A 27 4.60 12.35 -3.50
N LEU A 28 5.42 11.34 -3.19
CA LEU A 28 4.95 10.04 -2.70
C LEU A 28 4.72 10.03 -1.19
N ASN A 29 5.58 10.70 -0.41
CA ASN A 29 5.42 10.76 1.05
C ASN A 29 4.20 11.61 1.45
N LYS A 30 4.00 12.75 0.78
CA LYS A 30 2.80 13.60 1.00
C LYS A 30 1.50 12.88 0.61
N ALA A 31 1.56 11.96 -0.35
CA ALA A 31 0.42 11.13 -0.73
C ALA A 31 0.21 9.91 0.18
N GLY A 32 1.15 9.61 1.10
CA GLY A 32 1.10 8.41 1.95
C GLY A 32 1.37 7.10 1.19
N LYS A 33 1.91 7.18 -0.04
CA LYS A 33 2.08 6.04 -0.96
C LYS A 33 3.54 5.69 -1.15
N PHE A 34 4.26 5.54 -0.04
CA PHE A 34 5.68 5.19 -0.08
C PHE A 34 5.84 3.72 -0.55
N PRO A 35 6.75 3.43 -1.49
CA PRO A 35 6.87 2.09 -2.05
C PRO A 35 7.29 1.06 -1.01
N SER A 36 6.75 -0.16 -1.13
CA SER A 36 7.24 -1.31 -0.38
C SER A 36 8.47 -1.91 -1.08
N LEU A 37 9.40 -2.45 -0.30
CA LEU A 37 10.59 -3.14 -0.80
C LEU A 37 10.19 -4.44 -1.50
N LEU A 38 10.79 -4.69 -2.66
CA LEU A 38 10.79 -5.97 -3.33
C LEU A 38 12.22 -6.50 -3.39
N THR A 39 12.44 -7.69 -2.81
CA THR A 39 13.71 -8.41 -2.88
C THR A 39 13.79 -9.20 -4.19
N HIS A 40 15.00 -9.45 -4.69
CA HIS A 40 15.21 -10.18 -5.95
C HIS A 40 14.84 -11.67 -5.87
N ASN A 41 14.61 -12.18 -4.67
CA ASN A 41 14.33 -13.59 -4.40
C ASN A 41 12.82 -13.89 -4.24
N GLU A 42 11.98 -12.85 -4.27
CA GLU A 42 10.53 -12.97 -4.08
C GLU A 42 9.80 -12.93 -5.42
N ASN A 43 8.76 -13.76 -5.55
CA ASN A 43 7.88 -13.74 -6.72
C ASN A 43 7.02 -12.47 -6.72
N LEU A 44 7.13 -11.71 -7.81
CA LEU A 44 6.36 -10.48 -8.04
C LEU A 44 4.85 -10.69 -7.88
N ASN A 45 4.30 -11.78 -8.42
CA ASN A 45 2.86 -12.04 -8.38
C ASN A 45 2.36 -12.23 -6.95
N THR A 46 3.07 -13.03 -6.15
CA THR A 46 2.73 -13.25 -4.74
C THR A 46 2.74 -11.94 -3.97
N LYS A 47 3.74 -11.08 -4.20
CA LYS A 47 3.82 -9.77 -3.53
C LYS A 47 2.71 -8.80 -3.95
N VAL A 48 2.33 -8.82 -5.22
CA VAL A 48 1.22 -8.00 -5.71
C VAL A 48 -0.08 -8.44 -5.05
N ASP A 49 -0.31 -9.73 -4.90
CA ASP A 49 -1.51 -10.25 -4.26
C ASP A 49 -1.51 -9.99 -2.74
N GLU A 50 -0.36 -10.12 -2.07
CA GLU A 50 -0.19 -9.68 -0.68
C GLU A 50 -0.54 -8.20 -0.49
N VAL A 51 -0.04 -7.33 -1.38
CA VAL A 51 -0.28 -5.88 -1.31
C VAL A 51 -1.73 -5.52 -1.62
N LYS A 52 -2.42 -6.27 -2.48
CA LYS A 52 -3.86 -6.08 -2.73
C LYS A 52 -4.71 -6.49 -1.52
N SER A 53 -4.30 -7.57 -0.85
CA SER A 53 -5.02 -8.11 0.32
C SER A 53 -4.66 -7.39 1.62
N THR A 54 -3.61 -6.58 1.64
CA THR A 54 -3.15 -5.87 2.83
C THR A 54 -3.45 -4.38 2.74
N ILE A 55 -4.21 -3.85 3.71
CA ILE A 55 -4.50 -2.42 3.81
C ILE A 55 -3.62 -1.81 4.89
N LYS A 56 -2.85 -0.76 4.55
CA LYS A 56 -1.95 -0.10 5.49
C LYS A 56 -2.72 0.86 6.40
N PHE A 57 -2.80 0.54 7.69
CA PHE A 57 -3.25 1.47 8.72
C PHE A 57 -2.14 2.47 9.03
N GLN A 58 -2.31 3.73 8.61
CA GLN A 58 -1.40 4.81 8.99
C GLN A 58 -1.95 5.54 10.20
N MET A 59 -1.39 5.29 11.38
CA MET A 59 -1.71 6.06 12.58
C MET A 59 -1.21 7.50 12.39
N LYS A 60 -2.17 8.43 12.32
CA LYS A 60 -1.91 9.88 12.34
C LYS A 60 -2.44 10.43 13.66
N LYS A 61 -2.11 11.69 13.98
CA LYS A 61 -2.64 12.40 15.15
C LYS A 61 -4.11 12.82 14.91
N VAL A 62 -4.98 11.83 14.67
CA VAL A 62 -6.41 11.95 14.40
C VAL A 62 -7.15 10.87 15.19
N LEU A 63 -8.36 11.18 15.65
CA LEU A 63 -9.16 10.29 16.50
C LEU A 63 -9.92 9.22 15.69
N CYS A 64 -10.16 9.45 14.39
CA CYS A 64 -10.90 8.55 13.53
C CYS A 64 -10.05 8.16 12.31
N LEU A 65 -10.03 6.85 11.98
CA LEU A 65 -9.37 6.29 10.82
C LEU A 65 -10.45 5.74 9.88
N ALA A 66 -10.47 6.22 8.63
CA ALA A 66 -11.36 5.70 7.60
C ALA A 66 -10.59 4.66 6.77
N VAL A 67 -10.98 3.39 6.87
CA VAL A 67 -10.28 2.28 6.23
C VAL A 67 -11.29 1.40 5.50
N ALA A 68 -10.92 0.93 4.31
CA ALA A 68 -11.73 -0.03 3.58
C ALA A 68 -11.57 -1.42 4.22
N VAL A 69 -12.67 -2.12 4.45
CA VAL A 69 -12.70 -3.43 5.13
C VAL A 69 -13.03 -4.59 4.18
N GLY A 70 -13.42 -4.29 2.94
CA GLY A 70 -13.68 -5.28 1.91
C GLY A 70 -14.44 -4.71 0.71
N HIS A 71 -14.72 -5.58 -0.27
CA HIS A 71 -15.55 -5.27 -1.43
C HIS A 71 -17.00 -5.69 -1.19
N VAL A 72 -17.95 -5.01 -1.84
CA VAL A 72 -19.41 -5.24 -1.72
C VAL A 72 -19.86 -6.67 -2.06
N LYS A 73 -19.00 -7.47 -2.73
CA LYS A 73 -19.29 -8.85 -3.12
C LYS A 73 -18.79 -9.91 -2.12
N MET A 74 -18.10 -9.50 -1.06
CA MET A 74 -17.66 -10.41 0.02
C MET A 74 -18.82 -10.74 0.95
N THR A 75 -18.78 -11.91 1.58
CA THR A 75 -19.77 -12.31 2.58
C THR A 75 -19.51 -11.59 3.90
N GLU A 76 -20.54 -11.51 4.76
CA GLU A 76 -20.43 -10.85 6.07
C GLU A 76 -19.36 -11.51 6.96
N ASP A 77 -19.19 -12.84 6.87
CA ASP A 77 -18.17 -13.57 7.63
C ASP A 77 -16.73 -13.19 7.23
N GLU A 78 -16.47 -13.02 5.93
CA GLU A 78 -15.18 -12.56 5.42
C GLU A 78 -14.89 -11.12 5.85
N LEU A 79 -15.92 -10.28 5.89
CA LEU A 79 -15.80 -8.89 6.36
C LEU A 79 -15.51 -8.84 7.86
N VAL A 80 -16.15 -9.69 8.67
CA VAL A 80 -15.86 -9.78 10.11
C VAL A 80 -14.42 -10.25 10.34
N TYR A 81 -13.94 -11.24 9.58
CA TYR A 81 -12.55 -11.70 9.66
C TYR A 81 -11.53 -10.59 9.34
N ASN A 82 -11.86 -9.66 8.43
CA ASN A 82 -10.98 -8.54 8.09
C ASN A 82 -10.98 -7.42 9.15
N VAL A 83 -12.03 -7.33 9.99
CA VAL A 83 -12.21 -6.28 11.00
C VAL A 83 -11.76 -6.73 12.39
N HIS A 84 -11.85 -8.03 12.69
CA HIS A 84 -11.52 -8.62 13.98
C HIS A 84 -10.04 -8.96 14.11
#